data_AF-A0A2A2WG71-F1
#
_entry.id   AF-A0A2A2WG71-F1
#
_cell.length_a   1.000
_cell.length_b   1.000
_cell.length_c   1.000
_cell.angle_alpha   90.00
_cell.angle_beta   90.00
_cell.angle_gamma   90.00
#
_symmetry.space_group_name_H-M   'P 1'
#
loop_
_entity.id
_entity.type
_entity.pdbx_description
1 polymer ?
#
loop_
_entity_poly.entity_id
_entity_poly.type
_entity_poly.pdbx_seq_one_letter_code
_entity_poly.pdbx_strand_id
1 'polypeptide(L)'
;MDTETRRPRRDPLFVLILFGVCVVTVWLLLMPFYAAIARVTMKRFHLSTESFACWAIQAPVPAMYNFGNQYEIRDLPEGLITPVLDSSRPRYINHFPTRVLTFANGRYSLLSPGQDRWVTIRSSYRGQTLETKIHAKPIGEGRFEWIRESSEILSTGGDR
;
A
#
# COMPACT_ATOMS: atom_id res chain seq x y z
N MET A 1 -49.65 11.87 33.00
CA MET A 1 -48.48 10.97 32.89
C MET A 1 -47.67 11.54 31.75
N ASP A 2 -46.83 12.51 32.09
CA ASP A 2 -46.27 13.43 31.11
C ASP A 2 -45.02 12.79 30.52
N THR A 3 -45.13 12.32 29.29
CA THR A 3 -43.99 11.94 28.46
C THR A 3 -43.21 13.21 28.12
N GLU A 4 -42.27 13.56 28.99
CA GLU A 4 -41.30 14.61 28.76
C GLU A 4 -40.47 14.24 27.51
N THR A 5 -40.76 14.92 26.40
CA THR A 5 -40.05 14.74 25.13
C THR A 5 -38.66 15.37 25.28
N ARG A 6 -37.68 14.57 25.74
CA ARG A 6 -36.27 14.95 25.75
C ARG A 6 -35.87 15.39 24.35
N ARG A 7 -35.57 16.67 24.16
CA ARG A 7 -34.97 17.17 22.92
C ARG A 7 -33.66 16.42 22.68
N PRO A 8 -33.42 15.88 21.47
CA PRO A 8 -32.18 15.19 21.18
C PRO A 8 -31.00 16.14 21.39
N ARG A 9 -30.09 15.75 22.28
CA ARG A 9 -28.86 16.51 22.55
C ARG A 9 -28.00 16.48 21.30
N ARG A 10 -27.56 17.64 20.83
CA ARG A 10 -26.63 17.72 19.69
C ARG A 10 -25.36 16.96 20.03
N ASP A 11 -25.00 16.01 19.17
CA ASP A 11 -23.77 15.24 19.26
C ASP A 11 -22.76 15.75 18.21
N PRO A 12 -21.83 16.64 18.59
CA PRO A 12 -20.85 17.20 17.65
C PRO A 12 -19.85 16.13 17.17
N LEU A 13 -19.59 15.09 17.96
CA LEU A 13 -18.70 14.00 17.56
C LEU A 13 -19.33 13.19 16.42
N PHE A 14 -20.63 12.90 16.52
CA PHE A 14 -21.37 12.25 15.44
C PHE A 14 -21.30 13.05 14.13
N VAL A 15 -21.51 14.37 14.20
CA VAL A 15 -21.41 15.26 13.03
C VAL A 15 -20.00 15.24 12.44
N LEU A 16 -18.96 15.27 13.27
CA LEU A 16 -17.57 15.19 12.84
C LEU A 16 -17.24 13.86 12.14
N ILE A 17 -17.71 12.74 12.70
CA ILE A 17 -17.54 11.41 12.09
C ILE A 17 -18.24 11.36 10.74
N LEU A 18 -19.49 11.84 10.65
CA LEU A 18 -20.25 11.88 9.41
C LEU A 18 -19.54 12.72 8.34
N PHE A 19 -19.02 13.88 8.73
CA PHE A 19 -18.20 14.70 7.84
C PHE A 19 -16.96 13.95 7.34
N GLY A 20 -16.24 13.26 8.24
CA GLY A 20 -15.09 12.43 7.88
C GLY A 20 -15.45 11.32 6.88
N VAL A 21 -16.57 10.63 7.08
CA VAL A 21 -17.10 9.64 6.14
C VAL A 21 -17.37 10.28 4.78
N CYS A 22 -18.05 11.42 4.72
CA CYS A 22 -18.30 12.13 3.47
C CYS A 22 -17.00 12.50 2.73
N VAL A 23 -15.99 12.99 3.44
CA VAL A 23 -14.68 13.33 2.85
C VAL A 23 -14.00 12.09 2.25
N VAL A 24 -13.98 10.97 2.98
CA VAL A 24 -13.40 9.71 2.49
C VAL A 24 -14.21 9.18 1.28
N THR A 25 -15.54 9.24 1.33
CA THR A 25 -16.39 8.84 0.20
C THR A 25 -16.10 9.68 -1.04
N VAL A 26 -16.02 11.01 -0.90
CA VAL A 26 -15.66 11.90 -2.01
C VAL A 26 -14.28 11.55 -2.56
N TRP A 27 -13.27 11.34 -1.70
CA TRP A 27 -11.94 10.91 -2.13
C TRP A 27 -11.97 9.64 -2.99
N LEU A 28 -12.69 8.61 -2.53
CA LEU A 28 -12.84 7.34 -3.23
C LEU A 28 -13.59 7.50 -4.56
N LEU A 29 -14.64 8.31 -4.59
CA LEU A 29 -15.41 8.60 -5.81
C LEU A 29 -14.60 9.39 -6.83
N LEU A 30 -13.63 10.21 -6.40
CA LEU A 30 -12.77 10.97 -7.31
C LEU A 30 -11.63 10.10 -7.90
N MET A 31 -11.22 9.01 -7.25
CA MET A 31 -10.11 8.17 -7.72
C MET A 31 -10.21 7.68 -9.18
N PRO A 32 -11.38 7.26 -9.70
CA PRO A 32 -11.50 6.84 -11.10
C PRO A 32 -11.32 7.95 -12.13
N PHE A 33 -11.56 9.21 -11.73
CA PHE A 33 -11.61 10.37 -12.62
C PHE A 33 -10.33 11.22 -12.55
N TYR A 34 -9.65 11.22 -11.40
CA TYR A 34 -8.47 12.06 -11.17
C TYR A 34 -7.23 11.21 -10.90
N ALA A 35 -6.35 11.16 -11.90
CA ALA A 35 -5.09 10.40 -11.83
C ALA A 35 -4.22 10.80 -10.64
N ALA A 36 -4.18 12.09 -10.28
CA ALA A 36 -3.42 12.56 -9.12
C ALA A 36 -3.84 11.90 -7.80
N ILE A 37 -5.16 11.75 -7.58
CA ILE A 37 -5.72 11.12 -6.37
C ILE A 37 -5.37 9.63 -6.34
N ALA A 38 -5.48 8.96 -7.49
CA ALA A 38 -5.06 7.57 -7.61
C ALA A 38 -3.56 7.39 -7.30
N ARG A 39 -2.70 8.25 -7.86
CA ARG A 39 -1.24 8.20 -7.64
C ARG A 39 -0.87 8.44 -6.18
N VAL A 40 -1.47 9.43 -5.54
CA VAL A 40 -1.23 9.71 -4.11
C VAL A 40 -1.64 8.50 -3.25
N THR A 41 -2.77 7.87 -3.57
CA THR A 41 -3.25 6.68 -2.88
C THR A 41 -2.33 5.46 -3.11
N MET A 42 -1.79 5.27 -4.33
CA MET A 42 -0.79 4.23 -4.61
C MET A 42 0.55 4.49 -3.90
N LYS A 43 1.02 5.76 -3.87
CA LYS A 43 2.24 6.15 -3.14
C LYS A 43 2.13 5.80 -1.65
N ARG A 44 0.95 5.99 -1.04
CA ARG A 44 0.69 5.54 0.34
C ARG A 44 0.95 4.04 0.52
N PHE A 45 0.54 3.22 -0.45
CA PHE A 45 0.69 1.76 -0.38
C PHE A 45 2.15 1.31 -0.46
N HIS A 46 2.95 2.07 -1.19
CA HIS A 46 4.39 1.87 -1.36
C HIS A 46 5.22 2.56 -0.27
N LEU A 47 4.57 3.21 0.70
CA LEU A 47 5.18 4.10 1.68
C LEU A 47 6.03 5.21 1.03
N SER A 48 5.73 5.58 -0.23
CA SER A 48 6.51 6.50 -1.07
C SER A 48 5.93 7.91 -1.16
N THR A 49 5.10 8.28 -0.20
CA THR A 49 4.65 9.65 -0.02
C THR A 49 5.80 10.51 0.52
N GLU A 50 6.02 11.68 -0.07
CA GLU A 50 7.12 12.61 0.28
C GLU A 50 6.90 13.31 1.63
N SER A 51 5.66 13.38 2.11
CA SER A 51 5.29 14.03 3.36
C SER A 51 4.55 13.07 4.29
N PHE A 52 5.01 12.98 5.54
CA PHE A 52 4.33 12.23 6.59
C PHE A 52 2.90 12.74 6.82
N ALA A 53 2.71 14.06 6.81
CA ALA A 53 1.39 14.65 6.95
C ALA A 53 0.47 14.15 5.84
N CYS A 54 0.88 14.27 4.58
CA CYS A 54 0.12 13.78 3.43
C CYS A 54 -0.19 12.27 3.51
N TRP A 55 0.75 11.47 4.01
CA TRP A 55 0.54 10.05 4.26
C TRP A 55 -0.50 9.80 5.35
N ALA A 56 -0.44 10.54 6.46
CA ALA A 56 -1.30 10.38 7.62
C ALA A 56 -2.76 10.78 7.37
N ILE A 57 -3.01 11.86 6.60
CA ILE A 57 -4.39 12.28 6.27
C ILE A 57 -5.14 11.21 5.46
N GLN A 58 -4.41 10.33 4.79
CA GLN A 58 -4.99 9.23 4.03
C GLN A 58 -5.24 7.98 4.89
N ALA A 59 -4.82 7.94 6.17
CA ALA A 59 -5.01 6.78 7.04
C ALA A 59 -6.49 6.33 7.17
N PRO A 60 -7.49 7.24 7.23
CA PRO A 60 -8.91 6.85 7.24
C PRO A 60 -9.40 6.25 5.93
N VAL A 61 -8.69 6.47 4.81
CA VAL A 61 -9.05 5.87 3.52
C VAL A 61 -8.75 4.37 3.60
N PRO A 62 -9.74 3.48 3.40
CA PRO A 62 -9.54 2.05 3.47
C PRO A 62 -8.40 1.59 2.56
N ALA A 63 -7.68 0.55 2.98
CA ALA A 63 -6.72 -0.13 2.13
C ALA A 63 -7.51 -0.85 1.02
N MET A 64 -7.74 -0.16 -0.09
CA MET A 64 -8.57 -0.65 -1.19
C MET A 64 -8.00 -1.92 -1.85
N TYR A 65 -8.90 -2.87 -2.10
CA TYR A 65 -8.66 -4.08 -2.90
C TYR A 65 -8.65 -3.82 -4.42
N ASN A 66 -8.83 -2.57 -4.86
CA ASN A 66 -8.99 -2.24 -6.28
C ASN A 66 -7.65 -2.04 -7.02
N PHE A 67 -6.52 -2.09 -6.31
CA PHE A 67 -5.20 -2.06 -6.94
C PHE A 67 -4.74 -3.47 -7.25
N GLY A 68 -4.23 -3.67 -8.48
CA GLY A 68 -3.49 -4.87 -8.84
C GLY A 68 -2.11 -4.82 -8.20
N ASN A 69 -2.02 -5.01 -6.88
CA ASN A 69 -0.73 -4.97 -6.20
C ASN A 69 0.04 -6.25 -6.49
N GLN A 70 1.31 -6.08 -6.86
CA GLN A 70 2.23 -7.15 -7.16
C GLN A 70 3.57 -6.92 -6.48
N TYR A 71 4.34 -7.98 -6.31
CA TYR A 71 5.73 -7.92 -5.89
C TYR A 71 6.57 -9.00 -6.58
N GLU A 72 7.85 -8.72 -6.69
CA GLU A 72 8.89 -9.59 -7.25
C GLU A 72 10.10 -9.48 -6.34
N ILE A 73 10.69 -10.61 -5.97
CA ILE A 73 11.91 -10.66 -5.15
C ILE A 73 12.96 -11.36 -5.99
N ARG A 74 14.09 -10.70 -6.22
CA ARG A 74 15.24 -11.26 -6.93
C ARG A 74 16.22 -11.88 -5.94
N ASP A 75 17.01 -12.82 -6.45
CA ASP A 75 18.04 -13.55 -5.71
C ASP A 75 17.46 -14.35 -4.53
N LEU A 76 16.33 -15.02 -4.72
CA LEU A 76 15.74 -15.87 -3.68
C LEU A 76 16.71 -17.00 -3.28
N PRO A 77 16.81 -17.34 -1.97
CA PRO A 77 17.67 -18.44 -1.55
C PRO A 77 17.23 -19.78 -2.16
N GLU A 78 18.20 -20.60 -2.55
CA GLU A 78 17.96 -21.94 -3.05
C GLU A 78 17.18 -22.77 -2.01
N GLY A 79 16.14 -23.49 -2.44
CA GLY A 79 15.33 -24.34 -1.56
C GLY A 79 14.23 -23.62 -0.79
N LEU A 80 13.99 -22.31 -1.01
CA LEU A 80 12.81 -21.66 -0.46
C LEU A 80 11.54 -22.21 -1.11
N ILE A 81 10.90 -23.17 -0.43
CA ILE A 81 9.56 -23.64 -0.76
C ILE A 81 8.57 -22.53 -0.43
N THR A 82 8.41 -21.56 -1.34
CA THR A 82 7.20 -20.75 -1.35
C THR A 82 6.07 -21.63 -1.87
N PRO A 83 4.92 -21.70 -1.19
CA PRO A 83 3.85 -22.61 -1.60
C PRO A 83 3.38 -22.25 -3.03
N VAL A 84 3.76 -23.10 -3.99
CA VAL A 84 3.03 -23.44 -5.24
C VAL A 84 3.19 -22.55 -6.49
N LEU A 85 3.94 -21.44 -6.57
CA LEU A 85 3.96 -20.63 -7.82
C LEU A 85 5.33 -20.05 -8.25
N ASP A 86 5.63 -20.30 -9.53
CA ASP A 86 6.71 -19.84 -10.41
C ASP A 86 7.44 -18.55 -9.97
N SER A 87 8.76 -18.64 -9.76
CA SER A 87 9.64 -17.51 -9.43
C SER A 87 9.92 -16.58 -10.60
N SER A 88 9.55 -16.94 -11.83
CA SER A 88 9.76 -16.12 -13.03
C SER A 88 8.71 -15.04 -13.24
N ARG A 89 7.67 -14.95 -12.39
CA ARG A 89 6.54 -14.02 -12.57
C ARG A 89 6.28 -13.13 -11.36
N PRO A 90 5.84 -11.86 -11.56
CA PRO A 90 5.33 -11.01 -10.50
C PRO A 90 4.17 -11.68 -9.75
N ARG A 91 4.18 -11.59 -8.41
CA ARG A 91 3.20 -12.23 -7.52
C ARG A 91 2.17 -11.22 -7.03
N TYR A 92 0.89 -11.57 -7.06
CA TYR A 92 -0.15 -10.70 -6.53
C TYR A 92 -0.22 -10.73 -5.00
N ILE A 93 -0.58 -9.58 -4.41
CA ILE A 93 -0.85 -9.45 -2.98
C ILE A 93 -2.09 -8.60 -2.75
N ASN A 94 -3.02 -9.10 -1.94
CA ASN A 94 -4.31 -8.43 -1.68
C ASN A 94 -4.23 -7.30 -0.64
N HIS A 95 -3.03 -6.83 -0.32
CA HIS A 95 -2.76 -5.86 0.74
C HIS A 95 -1.66 -4.88 0.32
N PHE A 96 -1.32 -3.96 1.24
CA PHE A 96 -0.12 -3.13 1.14
C PHE A 96 1.08 -3.99 0.74
N PRO A 97 1.65 -3.79 -0.46
CA PRO A 97 2.71 -4.65 -0.94
C PRO A 97 3.98 -4.52 -0.12
N THR A 98 4.20 -3.37 0.55
CA THR A 98 5.28 -3.19 1.53
C THR A 98 5.19 -4.12 2.75
N ARG A 99 4.06 -4.81 2.98
CA ARG A 99 3.94 -5.85 4.01
C ARG A 99 4.85 -7.04 3.75
N VAL A 100 5.22 -7.30 2.49
CA VAL A 100 6.22 -8.35 2.17
C VAL A 100 7.58 -8.06 2.80
N LEU A 101 7.86 -6.79 3.11
CA LEU A 101 9.11 -6.34 3.72
C LEU A 101 9.03 -6.26 5.24
N THR A 102 7.85 -6.06 5.80
CA THR A 102 7.72 -5.58 7.19
C THR A 102 6.93 -6.51 8.11
N PHE A 103 5.83 -7.14 7.64
CA PHE A 103 4.82 -7.73 8.54
C PHE A 103 4.14 -9.03 8.06
N ALA A 104 4.66 -9.73 7.04
CA ALA A 104 4.08 -10.99 6.57
C ALA A 104 4.73 -12.22 7.22
N ASN A 105 3.91 -13.21 7.61
CA ASN A 105 4.36 -14.55 8.01
C ASN A 105 5.10 -15.20 6.82
N GLY A 106 6.43 -15.31 6.91
CA GLY A 106 7.32 -15.73 5.80
C GLY A 106 8.48 -14.78 5.53
N ARG A 107 8.53 -13.60 6.17
CA ARG A 107 9.67 -12.66 6.06
C ARG A 107 11.00 -13.27 6.50
N TYR A 108 10.98 -14.09 7.58
CA TYR A 108 12.20 -14.76 8.06
C TYR A 108 12.79 -15.64 6.97
N SER A 109 12.01 -16.41 6.21
CA SER A 109 12.59 -17.32 5.23
C SER A 109 13.21 -16.61 4.01
N LEU A 110 12.70 -15.42 3.64
CA LEU A 110 13.24 -14.63 2.52
C LEU A 110 14.56 -13.91 2.87
N LEU A 111 14.70 -13.49 4.13
CA LEU A 111 15.79 -12.65 4.62
C LEU A 111 16.76 -13.39 5.55
N SER A 112 16.39 -14.57 6.07
CA SER A 112 17.21 -15.41 6.96
C SER A 112 18.62 -15.70 6.45
N PRO A 113 18.88 -15.83 5.13
CA PRO A 113 20.24 -16.02 4.63
C PRO A 113 21.18 -14.85 4.92
N GLY A 114 20.69 -13.67 5.34
CA GLY A 114 21.54 -12.53 5.63
C GLY A 114 22.21 -11.93 4.40
N GLN A 115 21.59 -12.09 3.23
CA GLN A 115 22.09 -11.61 1.94
C GLN A 115 21.28 -10.41 1.44
N ASP A 116 21.88 -9.63 0.56
CA ASP A 116 21.17 -8.61 -0.20
C ASP A 116 19.99 -9.20 -0.98
N ARG A 117 18.87 -8.48 -0.97
CA ARG A 117 17.69 -8.80 -1.77
C ARG A 117 17.15 -7.54 -2.41
N TRP A 118 16.68 -7.67 -3.64
CA TRP A 118 15.95 -6.62 -4.33
C TRP A 118 14.49 -6.98 -4.43
N VAL A 119 13.63 -6.09 -3.94
CA VAL A 119 12.19 -6.22 -4.01
C VAL A 119 11.65 -5.16 -4.93
N THR A 120 10.98 -5.60 -5.99
CA THR A 120 10.21 -4.72 -6.85
C THR A 120 8.74 -4.85 -6.51
N ILE A 121 8.09 -3.73 -6.22
CA ILE A 121 6.68 -3.65 -5.89
C ILE A 121 5.97 -2.90 -7.01
N ARG A 122 4.80 -3.36 -7.42
CA ARG A 122 3.95 -2.71 -8.42
C ARG A 122 2.54 -2.54 -7.89
N SER A 123 1.91 -1.41 -8.15
CA SER A 123 0.47 -1.22 -7.95
C SER A 123 -0.13 -0.66 -9.22
N SER A 124 -1.10 -1.37 -9.81
CA SER A 124 -1.77 -0.92 -11.02
C SER A 124 -3.23 -0.52 -10.75
N TYR A 125 -3.66 0.60 -11.34
CA TYR A 125 -5.03 1.10 -11.28
C TYR A 125 -5.39 1.88 -12.54
N ARG A 126 -6.44 1.45 -13.26
CA ARG A 126 -7.00 2.12 -14.46
C ARG A 126 -5.92 2.63 -15.44
N GLY A 127 -5.03 1.74 -15.88
CA GLY A 127 -3.97 2.08 -16.84
C GLY A 127 -2.82 2.92 -16.27
N GLN A 128 -2.70 3.03 -14.94
CA GLN A 128 -1.52 3.61 -14.30
C GLN A 128 -0.85 2.53 -13.48
N THR A 129 0.49 2.49 -13.51
CA THR A 129 1.26 1.58 -12.66
C THR A 129 2.30 2.37 -11.89
N LEU A 130 2.30 2.26 -10.56
CA LEU A 130 3.40 2.71 -9.73
C LEU A 130 4.34 1.52 -9.52
N GLU A 131 5.61 1.66 -9.88
CA GLU A 131 6.67 0.71 -9.55
C GLU A 131 7.58 1.29 -8.46
N THR A 132 8.02 0.47 -7.51
CA THR A 132 9.00 0.87 -6.49
C THR A 132 10.01 -0.24 -6.31
N LYS A 133 11.29 0.11 -6.40
CA LYS A 133 12.42 -0.80 -6.18
C LYS A 133 13.01 -0.52 -4.81
N ILE A 134 13.18 -1.59 -4.03
CA ILE A 134 13.69 -1.53 -2.67
C ILE A 134 14.83 -2.52 -2.54
N HIS A 135 15.97 -2.03 -2.06
CA HIS A 135 17.11 -2.84 -1.66
C HIS A 135 17.01 -3.16 -0.17
N ALA A 136 17.01 -4.44 0.12
CA ALA A 136 17.04 -5.02 1.46
C ALA A 136 18.48 -5.34 1.82
N LYS A 137 19.18 -4.41 2.48
CA LYS A 137 20.59 -4.59 2.83
C LYS A 137 20.70 -5.22 4.22
N PRO A 138 21.36 -6.38 4.37
CA PRO A 138 21.60 -6.97 5.69
C PRO A 138 22.54 -6.08 6.51
N ILE A 139 22.19 -5.84 7.78
CA ILE A 139 23.00 -5.06 8.73
C ILE A 139 23.44 -5.89 9.95
N GLY A 140 23.30 -7.21 9.89
CA GLY A 140 23.65 -8.15 10.95
C GLY A 140 22.48 -8.51 11.88
N GLU A 141 22.61 -9.60 12.64
CA GLU A 141 21.62 -10.04 13.65
C GLU A 141 20.20 -10.25 13.09
N GLY A 142 20.09 -10.64 11.82
CA GLY A 142 18.80 -10.79 11.14
C GLY A 142 18.07 -9.47 10.84
N ARG A 143 18.75 -8.32 10.99
CA ARG A 143 18.22 -6.99 10.69
C ARG A 143 18.57 -6.56 9.28
N PHE A 144 17.71 -5.72 8.72
CA PHE A 144 17.80 -5.21 7.34
C PHE A 144 17.51 -3.72 7.31
N GLU A 145 18.33 -3.00 6.55
CA GLU A 145 18.07 -1.63 6.10
C GLU A 145 17.29 -1.69 4.79
N TRP A 146 16.23 -0.88 4.69
CA TRP A 146 15.37 -0.80 3.51
C TRP A 146 15.66 0.49 2.76
N ILE A 147 16.40 0.38 1.67
CA ILE A 147 16.78 1.52 0.84
C ILE A 147 15.85 1.54 -0.36
N ARG A 148 15.07 2.62 -0.52
CA ARG A 148 14.27 2.81 -1.73
C ARG A 148 15.17 3.36 -2.82
N GLU A 149 15.40 2.56 -3.85
CA GLU A 149 16.16 2.95 -5.04
C GLU A 149 15.34 3.84 -5.96
N SER A 150 14.06 3.49 -6.16
CA SER A 150 13.16 4.29 -7.00
C SER A 150 11.68 4.10 -6.64
N SER A 151 10.85 5.05 -7.06
CA SER A 151 9.39 4.99 -6.98
C SER A 151 8.76 5.79 -8.12
N GLU A 152 8.45 5.13 -9.22
CA GLU A 152 8.14 5.76 -10.50
C GLU A 152 6.76 5.38 -11.01
N ILE A 153 6.04 6.35 -11.57
CA ILE A 153 4.81 6.08 -12.32
C ILE A 153 5.21 5.65 -13.72
N LEU A 154 4.97 4.39 -14.03
CA LEU A 154 5.08 3.87 -15.38
C LEU A 154 3.82 4.30 -16.14
N SER A 155 3.97 5.18 -17.13
CA SER A 155 2.90 5.46 -18.08
C SER A 155 2.77 4.26 -19.00
N THR A 156 1.67 3.51 -18.93
CA THR A 156 1.26 2.73 -20.10
C THR A 156 0.72 3.72 -21.12
N GLY A 157 1.42 3.85 -22.25
CA GLY A 157 1.02 4.74 -23.33
C GLY A 157 -0.42 4.50 -23.79
N GLY A 158 -1.12 5.62 -23.98
CA GLY A 158 -2.33 5.79 -24.76
C GLY A 158 -2.64 7.29 -24.72
N ASP A 159 -2.61 8.07 -25.80
CA ASP A 159 -2.81 7.77 -27.22
C ASP A 159 -3.91 6.75 -27.45
N ARG A 160 -5.10 7.09 -26.97
CA ARG A 160 -6.32 7.20 -27.79
C ARG A 160 -7.18 8.35 -27.31
#